data_AF-A0A3B3ZSI4-F1
#
_entry.id   AF-A0A3B3ZSI4-F1
#
_cell.length_a   1.000
_cell.length_b   1.000
_cell.length_c   1.000
_cell.angle_alpha   90.00
_cell.angle_beta   90.00
_cell.angle_gamma   90.00
#
_symmetry.space_group_name_H-M   'P 1'
#
loop_
_entity.id
_entity.type
_entity.pdbx_description
1 polymer ?
#
loop_
_entity_poly.entity_id
_entity_poly.type
_entity_poly.pdbx_seq_one_letter_code
_entity_poly.pdbx_strand_id
1 'polypeptide(L)'
;SNCRGSSLPPEGAHHLRFIEVVENVCQRLLEYNLHKERSGSNRFAKGMSETFSTLHGLVNKGVNVVMDIPYELWNETSAEVADLKKQCDVLVEQYEEVIEDWYKGEERRRRFRRGK
;
A
#
# COMPACT_ATOMS: atom_id res chain seq x y z
N SER A 1 30.23 -33.10 -10.40
CA SER A 1 30.09 -31.66 -10.66
C SER A 1 29.35 -31.03 -9.51
N ASN A 2 30.07 -30.25 -8.69
CA ASN A 2 29.59 -29.79 -7.39
C ASN A 2 28.88 -28.44 -7.58
N CYS A 3 27.54 -28.43 -7.53
CA CYS A 3 26.76 -27.20 -7.42
C CYS A 3 26.96 -26.65 -6.00
N ARG A 4 28.03 -25.90 -5.78
CA ARG A 4 28.16 -25.05 -4.60
C ARG A 4 27.06 -23.99 -4.71
N GLY A 5 26.01 -24.17 -3.92
CA GLY A 5 25.01 -23.15 -3.68
C GLY A 5 25.71 -21.87 -3.26
N SER A 6 25.54 -20.84 -4.07
CA SER A 6 25.98 -19.49 -3.77
C SER A 6 25.18 -18.98 -2.58
N SER A 7 25.66 -19.23 -1.36
CA SER A 7 25.16 -18.56 -0.17
C SER A 7 25.48 -17.08 -0.34
N LEU A 8 24.49 -16.29 -0.75
CA LEU A 8 24.60 -14.83 -0.78
C LEU A 8 25.11 -14.37 0.60
N PRO A 9 26.13 -13.50 0.68
CA PRO A 9 26.57 -12.97 1.96
C PRO A 9 25.38 -12.31 2.68
N PRO A 10 25.35 -12.33 4.02
CA PRO A 10 24.22 -11.86 4.82
C PRO A 10 23.86 -10.37 4.58
N GLU A 11 24.79 -9.57 4.04
CA GLU A 11 24.51 -8.20 3.59
C GLU A 11 23.65 -8.15 2.31
N GLY A 12 23.87 -9.08 1.37
CA GLY A 12 23.10 -9.14 0.13
C GLY A 12 21.63 -9.51 0.36
N ALA A 13 21.34 -10.37 1.34
CA ALA A 13 19.96 -10.73 1.69
C ALA A 13 19.17 -9.58 2.33
N HIS A 14 19.85 -8.67 3.06
CA HIS A 14 19.19 -7.53 3.72
C HIS A 14 18.86 -6.42 2.71
N HIS A 15 19.76 -6.17 1.76
CA HIS A 15 19.52 -5.24 0.66
C HIS A 15 18.38 -5.70 -0.27
N LEU A 16 18.31 -6.99 -0.61
CA LEU A 16 17.21 -7.54 -1.41
C LEU A 16 15.84 -7.38 -0.72
N ARG A 17 15.77 -7.59 0.60
CA ARG A 17 14.53 -7.35 1.37
C ARG A 17 14.16 -5.88 1.47
N PHE A 18 15.15 -4.99 1.54
CA PHE A 18 14.90 -3.55 1.55
C PHE A 18 14.23 -3.12 0.25
N ILE A 19 14.82 -3.49 -0.90
CA ILE A 19 14.27 -3.22 -2.23
C ILE A 19 12.82 -3.73 -2.31
N GLU A 20 12.58 -4.99 -1.95
CA GLU A 20 11.25 -5.60 -1.99
C GLU A 20 10.21 -4.79 -1.18
N VAL A 21 10.58 -4.34 0.02
CA VAL A 21 9.65 -3.58 0.88
C VAL A 21 9.36 -2.21 0.28
N VAL A 22 10.40 -1.51 -0.18
CA VAL A 22 10.31 -0.14 -0.70
C VAL A 22 9.52 -0.10 -2.01
N GLU A 23 9.72 -1.06 -2.91
CA GLU A 23 8.97 -1.14 -4.17
C GLU A 23 7.48 -1.48 -3.96
N ASN A 24 7.15 -2.24 -2.91
CA ASN A 24 5.78 -2.71 -2.69
C ASN A 24 4.97 -1.86 -1.70
N VAL A 25 5.60 -0.99 -0.90
CA VAL A 25 4.90 -0.26 0.17
C VAL A 25 3.78 0.64 -0.38
N CYS A 26 4.03 1.33 -1.50
CA CYS A 26 3.06 2.23 -2.12
C CYS A 26 1.95 1.47 -2.85
N GLN A 27 2.19 0.26 -3.37
CA GLN A 27 1.17 -0.55 -4.04
C GLN A 27 -0.03 -0.86 -3.12
N ARG A 28 0.24 -1.02 -1.82
CA ARG A 28 -0.79 -1.29 -0.81
C ARG A 28 -1.79 -0.15 -0.61
N LEU A 29 -1.47 1.06 -1.09
CA LEU A 29 -2.40 2.19 -1.05
C LEU A 29 -3.62 1.96 -1.97
N LEU A 30 -3.47 1.17 -3.02
CA LEU A 30 -4.58 0.82 -3.92
C LEU A 30 -5.64 -0.07 -3.26
N GLU A 31 -5.35 -0.64 -2.09
CA GLU A 31 -6.35 -1.39 -1.31
C GLU A 31 -7.32 -0.47 -0.53
N TYR A 32 -7.06 0.84 -0.52
CA TYR A 32 -7.88 1.82 0.17
C TYR A 32 -8.93 2.42 -0.75
N ASN A 33 -10.05 2.84 -0.15
CA ASN A 33 -11.11 3.58 -0.79
C ASN A 33 -11.30 4.96 -0.14
N LEU A 34 -11.89 5.86 -0.90
CA LEU A 34 -12.27 7.18 -0.41
C LEU A 34 -13.68 7.14 0.20
N HIS A 35 -13.74 7.45 1.48
CA HIS A 35 -14.96 7.61 2.27
C HIS A 35 -15.29 9.10 2.36
N LYS A 36 -16.17 9.59 1.46
CA LYS A 36 -16.56 11.01 1.42
C LYS A 36 -17.36 11.43 2.65
N GLU A 37 -17.99 10.46 3.32
CA GLU A 37 -18.74 10.65 4.57
C GLU A 37 -17.86 10.90 5.81
N ARG A 38 -16.55 10.63 5.72
CA ARG A 38 -15.59 10.79 6.85
C ARG A 38 -14.78 12.07 6.71
N SER A 39 -14.00 12.40 7.73
CA SER A 39 -13.10 13.56 7.76
C SER A 39 -11.64 13.18 8.07
N GLY A 40 -10.69 14.02 7.65
CA GLY A 40 -9.27 13.82 7.88
C GLY A 40 -8.69 12.56 7.22
N SER A 41 -7.67 11.97 7.85
CA SER A 41 -7.02 10.74 7.37
C SER A 41 -7.93 9.52 7.38
N ASN A 42 -8.96 9.51 8.25
CA ASN A 42 -9.94 8.42 8.33
C ASN A 42 -10.81 8.27 7.07
N ARG A 43 -10.71 9.23 6.13
CA ARG A 43 -11.35 9.16 4.81
C ARG A 43 -10.73 8.11 3.90
N PHE A 44 -9.50 7.70 4.17
CA PHE A 44 -8.87 6.59 3.46
C PHE A 44 -9.02 5.35 4.31
N ALA A 45 -9.91 4.44 3.94
CA ALA A 45 -10.10 3.19 4.65
C ALA A 45 -10.36 2.05 3.66
N LYS A 46 -10.08 0.82 4.12
CA LYS A 46 -10.32 -0.37 3.31
C LYS A 46 -11.80 -0.73 3.31
N GLY A 47 -12.25 -1.34 2.22
CA GLY A 47 -13.64 -1.76 2.04
C GLY A 47 -14.53 -0.67 1.44
N MET A 48 -15.81 -0.98 1.31
CA MET A 48 -16.79 -0.13 0.62
C MET A 48 -17.23 1.03 1.52
N SER A 49 -17.44 2.21 0.94
CA SER A 49 -17.99 3.36 1.68
C SER A 49 -19.46 3.16 2.03
N GLU A 50 -19.94 3.88 3.04
CA GLU A 50 -21.34 3.81 3.47
C GLU A 50 -22.29 4.24 2.34
N THR A 51 -21.86 5.24 1.56
CA THR A 51 -22.57 5.71 0.37
C THR A 51 -22.73 4.60 -0.66
N PHE A 52 -21.61 3.95 -1.07
CA PHE A 52 -21.68 2.89 -2.07
C PHE A 52 -22.42 1.65 -1.57
N SER A 53 -22.28 1.31 -0.29
CA SER A 53 -23.06 0.23 0.33
C SER A 53 -24.57 0.50 0.24
N THR A 54 -24.98 1.75 0.47
CA THR A 54 -26.38 2.16 0.34
C THR A 54 -26.86 2.09 -1.12
N LEU A 55 -26.05 2.58 -2.08
CA LEU A 55 -26.40 2.55 -3.50
C LEU A 55 -26.53 1.11 -4.01
N HIS A 56 -25.60 0.21 -3.68
CA HIS A 56 -25.72 -1.21 -3.99
C HIS A 56 -26.99 -1.82 -3.37
N GLY A 57 -27.32 -1.44 -2.13
CA GLY A 57 -28.55 -1.89 -1.46
C GLY A 57 -29.83 -1.46 -2.18
N LEU A 58 -29.86 -0.26 -2.77
CA LEU A 58 -30.98 0.23 -3.57
C LEU A 58 -31.11 -0.55 -4.89
N VAL A 59 -30.00 -0.71 -5.62
CA VAL A 59 -29.96 -1.51 -6.85
C VAL A 59 -30.43 -2.95 -6.60
N ASN A 60 -29.97 -3.57 -5.52
CA ASN A 60 -30.38 -4.93 -5.12
C ASN A 60 -31.88 -5.05 -4.80
N LYS A 61 -32.53 -3.94 -4.42
CA LYS A 61 -34.00 -3.88 -4.20
C LYS A 61 -34.78 -3.58 -5.49
N GLY A 62 -34.12 -3.51 -6.64
CA GLY A 62 -34.73 -3.19 -7.93
C GLY A 62 -34.95 -1.69 -8.17
N VAL A 63 -34.34 -0.82 -7.36
CA VAL A 63 -34.38 0.62 -7.59
C VAL A 63 -33.41 0.96 -8.73
N ASN A 64 -33.90 1.69 -9.73
CA ASN A 64 -33.05 2.21 -10.80
C ASN A 64 -32.23 3.40 -10.30
N VAL A 65 -30.97 3.16 -9.95
CA VAL A 65 -30.02 4.20 -9.56
C VAL A 65 -29.24 4.63 -10.79
N VAL A 66 -29.40 5.88 -11.21
CA VAL A 66 -28.66 6.45 -12.34
C VAL A 66 -27.48 7.25 -11.80
N MET A 67 -26.28 6.93 -12.27
CA MET A 67 -25.04 7.66 -11.97
C MET A 67 -24.24 7.88 -13.26
N ASP A 68 -23.35 8.87 -13.24
CA ASP A 68 -22.44 9.18 -14.35
C ASP A 68 -21.33 8.13 -14.54
N ILE A 69 -21.23 7.14 -13.63
CA ILE A 69 -20.22 6.09 -13.64
C ILE A 69 -20.92 4.72 -13.77
N PRO A 70 -20.52 3.86 -14.73
CA PRO A 70 -21.01 2.49 -14.86
C PRO A 70 -20.87 1.66 -13.59
N TYR A 71 -21.83 0.76 -13.35
CA TYR A 71 -21.90 -0.05 -12.13
C TYR A 71 -20.66 -0.92 -11.90
N GLU A 72 -20.01 -1.40 -12.97
CA GLU A 72 -18.79 -2.20 -12.90
C GLU A 72 -17.62 -1.42 -12.28
N LEU A 73 -17.62 -0.09 -12.43
CA LEU A 73 -16.55 0.79 -11.95
C LEU A 73 -16.79 1.33 -10.53
N TRP A 74 -17.90 0.98 -9.88
CA TRP A 74 -18.22 1.50 -8.54
C TRP A 74 -17.26 1.03 -7.45
N ASN A 75 -16.55 -0.07 -7.69
CA ASN A 75 -15.56 -0.64 -6.78
C ASN A 75 -14.12 -0.36 -7.21
N GLU A 76 -13.91 0.46 -8.24
CA GLU A 76 -12.57 0.80 -8.68
C GLU A 76 -11.93 1.85 -7.77
N THR A 77 -10.59 1.80 -7.69
CA THR A 77 -9.80 2.79 -6.98
C THR A 77 -10.08 4.20 -7.50
N SER A 78 -10.47 5.08 -6.58
CA SER A 78 -10.70 6.49 -6.88
C SER A 78 -9.42 7.19 -7.37
N ALA A 79 -9.60 8.25 -8.17
CA ALA A 79 -8.50 9.10 -8.64
C ALA A 79 -7.68 9.67 -7.46
N GLU A 80 -8.33 10.00 -6.35
CA GLU A 80 -7.68 10.51 -5.15
C GLU A 80 -6.75 9.47 -4.49
N VAL A 81 -7.12 8.18 -4.52
CA VAL A 81 -6.25 7.10 -4.02
C VAL A 81 -5.08 6.83 -4.97
N ALA A 82 -5.32 6.92 -6.28
CA ALA A 82 -4.26 6.82 -7.27
C ALA A 82 -3.25 7.98 -7.14
N ASP A 83 -3.73 9.21 -6.89
CA ASP A 83 -2.88 10.36 -6.61
C ASP A 83 -2.11 10.20 -5.29
N LEU A 84 -2.75 9.67 -4.24
CA LEU A 84 -2.07 9.33 -2.99
C LEU A 84 -0.94 8.32 -3.19
N LYS A 85 -1.15 7.30 -4.03
CA LYS A 85 -0.09 6.36 -4.42
C LYS A 85 1.06 7.09 -5.13
N LYS A 86 0.76 7.94 -6.10
CA LYS A 86 1.77 8.72 -6.83
C LYS A 86 2.61 9.58 -5.88
N GLN A 87 1.98 10.21 -4.89
CA GLN A 87 2.69 10.98 -3.87
C GLN A 87 3.59 10.08 -3.00
N CYS A 88 3.14 8.87 -2.66
CA CYS A 88 3.98 7.87 -1.97
C CYS A 88 5.19 7.48 -2.81
N ASP A 89 5.01 7.20 -4.11
CA ASP A 89 6.10 6.81 -5.01
C ASP A 89 7.20 7.91 -5.03
N VAL A 90 6.78 9.18 -5.16
CA VAL A 90 7.71 10.34 -5.13
C VAL A 90 8.44 10.46 -3.80
N LEU A 91 7.74 10.28 -2.67
CA LEU A 91 8.37 10.35 -1.35
C LEU A 91 9.38 9.23 -1.15
N VAL A 92 9.04 8.02 -1.57
CA VAL A 92 9.94 6.88 -1.45
C VAL A 92 11.21 7.10 -2.28
N GLU A 93 11.07 7.57 -3.51
CA GLU A 93 12.20 7.89 -4.39
C GLU A 93 13.08 9.01 -3.80
N GLN A 94 12.48 10.10 -3.34
CA GLN A 94 13.23 11.25 -2.80
C GLN A 94 13.99 10.95 -1.51
N TYR A 95 13.47 10.03 -0.69
CA TYR A 95 14.01 9.73 0.63
C TYR A 95 14.65 8.35 0.72
N GLU A 96 14.94 7.70 -0.40
CA GLU A 96 15.46 6.32 -0.45
C GLU A 96 16.69 6.14 0.45
N GLU A 97 17.71 7.01 0.32
CA GLU A 97 18.93 6.93 1.11
C GLU A 97 18.66 7.04 2.62
N VAL A 98 17.80 7.97 3.03
CA VAL A 98 17.43 8.20 4.43
C VAL A 98 16.66 6.99 4.99
N ILE A 99 15.76 6.43 4.18
CA ILE A 99 14.97 5.24 4.52
C ILE A 99 15.89 4.01 4.63
N GLU A 100 16.88 3.88 3.75
CA GLU A 100 17.85 2.79 3.76
C GLU A 100 18.75 2.84 5.00
N ASP A 101 19.29 4.01 5.32
CA ASP A 101 20.12 4.23 6.51
C ASP A 101 19.35 3.94 7.81
N TRP A 102 18.09 4.38 7.88
CA TRP A 102 17.19 4.06 8.99
C TRP A 102 16.95 2.53 9.11
N TYR A 103 16.66 1.86 7.99
CA TYR A 103 16.39 0.42 7.95
C TYR A 103 17.60 -0.41 8.41
N LYS A 104 18.80 -0.05 7.95
CA LYS A 104 20.07 -0.66 8.36
C LYS A 104 20.36 -0.42 9.86
N GLY A 105 20.09 0.78 10.36
CA GLY A 105 20.28 1.14 11.76
C GLY A 105 19.37 0.35 12.71
N GLU A 106 18.10 0.16 12.33
CA GLU A 106 17.13 -0.60 13.11
C GLU A 106 17.50 -2.10 13.18
N GLU A 107 18.01 -2.68 12.08
CA GLU A 107 18.47 -4.08 12.08
C GLU A 107 19.68 -4.30 13.01
N ARG A 108 20.64 -3.38 13.00
CA ARG A 108 21.78 -3.43 13.91
C ARG A 108 21.32 -3.39 15.37
N ARG A 109 20.35 -2.54 15.69
CA ARG A 109 19.74 -2.44 17.03
C ARG A 109 18.98 -3.71 17.42
N ARG A 110 18.27 -4.34 16.47
CA ARG A 110 17.58 -5.63 16.68
C ARG A 110 18.55 -6.79 16.91
N ARG A 111 19.65 -6.90 16.16
CA ARG A 111 20.69 -7.91 16.41
C ARG A 111 21.32 -7.74 17.79
N PHE A 112 21.60 -6.50 18.20
CA PHE A 112 22.12 -6.23 19.54
C PHE A 112 21.14 -6.64 20.65
N ARG A 113 19.83 -6.42 20.45
CA ARG A 113 18.78 -6.86 21.38
C ARG A 113 18.58 -8.37 21.42
N ARG A 114 18.88 -9.10 20.34
CA ARG A 114 18.76 -10.57 20.26
C ARG A 114 20.01 -11.31 20.73
N GLY A 115 21.15 -10.62 20.87
CA GLY A 115 22.40 -11.17 21.41
C GLY A 115 22.61 -10.89 22.91
N LYS A 116 21.57 -10.40 23.60
CA LYS A 116 21.46 -10.32 25.06
C LYS A 116 20.40 -11.30 25.54
#